data_AF-A0A0J9VXF7-F1
#
_entry.id   AF-A0A0J9VXF7-F1
#
_cell.length_a   1.000
_cell.length_b   1.000
_cell.length_c   1.000
_cell.angle_alpha   90.00
_cell.angle_beta   90.00
_cell.angle_gamma   90.00
#
_symmetry.space_group_name_H-M   'P 1'
#
loop_
_entity.id
_entity.type
_entity.pdbx_description
1 polymer ?
#
loop_
_entity_poly.entity_id
_entity_poly.type
_entity_poly.pdbx_seq_one_letter_code
_entity_poly.pdbx_strand_id
1 'polypeptide(L)'
;MSEEVIEYKKLIDKDSTLGNNDLYNFYNKFNNSCEKFNDEVFCNVDLYNGVKENVKDILRKLMRNVNKLSMNKGQDYNSIDKGNYNNKRCIYLKYWLYDIILANKFDESNISSLFDEWTKNKGMIASNNKACEFYRLSLSEIKDIKKLYDYFVFFDGYNFVENIINEKIYNNRYLDYLKGAIDVYKKTEISCPKSENTKGYCNELNKYIKVYIDENVLYSLEKKILNEDIVTLIEKTLEPKSALLKPPVQGVLEERVSEKPNINKVKNKYFLKKIMKYNIYIFY
;
A
#
# COMPACT_ATOMS: atom_id res chain seq x y z
N MET A 1 1.05 18.10 -12.76
CA MET A 1 -0.19 17.51 -13.30
C MET A 1 -0.02 16.00 -13.32
N SER A 2 -0.47 15.31 -12.26
CA SER A 2 -0.60 13.85 -12.19
C SER A 2 -1.69 13.51 -11.18
N GLU A 3 -2.94 13.77 -11.60
CA GLU A 3 -4.14 13.48 -10.80
C GLU A 3 -4.52 11.99 -10.78
N GLU A 4 -3.81 11.16 -11.55
CA GLU A 4 -4.20 9.78 -11.77
C GLU A 4 -3.49 8.86 -10.79
N VAL A 5 -4.23 8.39 -9.79
CA VAL A 5 -3.85 7.24 -8.99
C VAL A 5 -3.79 6.03 -9.92
N ILE A 6 -2.66 5.32 -9.93
CA ILE A 6 -2.44 4.21 -10.86
C ILE A 6 -2.88 2.90 -10.21
N GLU A 7 -3.61 2.10 -10.99
CA GLU A 7 -4.07 0.77 -10.62
C GLU A 7 -2.88 -0.16 -10.33
N TYR A 8 -2.98 -0.99 -9.29
CA TYR A 8 -1.91 -1.88 -8.87
C TYR A 8 -1.39 -2.80 -9.98
N LYS A 9 -2.28 -3.40 -10.77
CA LYS A 9 -1.87 -4.27 -11.89
C LYS A 9 -1.03 -3.52 -12.92
N LYS A 10 -1.37 -2.26 -13.22
CA LYS A 10 -0.58 -1.41 -14.11
C LYS A 10 0.78 -1.03 -13.51
N LEU A 11 0.93 -1.02 -12.18
CA LEU A 11 2.24 -0.88 -11.53
C LEU A 11 3.10 -2.11 -11.79
N ILE A 12 2.52 -3.31 -11.69
CA ILE A 12 3.23 -4.58 -11.93
C ILE A 12 3.64 -4.74 -13.40
N ASP A 13 2.76 -4.38 -14.34
CA ASP A 13 3.08 -4.44 -15.78
C ASP A 13 4.29 -3.56 -16.12
N LYS A 14 4.46 -2.47 -15.38
CA LYS A 14 5.60 -1.55 -15.51
C LYS A 14 6.84 -2.04 -14.75
N ASP A 15 6.67 -2.90 -13.75
CA ASP A 15 7.70 -3.35 -12.83
C ASP A 15 7.34 -4.69 -12.19
N SER A 16 7.85 -5.77 -12.79
CA SER A 16 7.58 -7.14 -12.35
C SER A 16 8.10 -7.43 -10.94
N THR A 17 9.02 -6.63 -10.39
CA THR A 17 9.52 -6.78 -9.01
C THR A 17 8.38 -6.65 -8.00
N LEU A 18 7.36 -5.84 -8.32
CA LEU A 18 6.17 -5.63 -7.49
C LEU A 18 5.18 -6.81 -7.52
N GLY A 19 5.37 -7.77 -8.43
CA GLY A 19 4.50 -8.94 -8.62
C GLY A 19 4.95 -10.20 -7.87
N ASN A 20 6.13 -10.21 -7.24
CA ASN A 20 6.68 -11.39 -6.57
C ASN A 20 6.67 -11.24 -5.04
N ASN A 21 5.53 -10.88 -4.45
CA ASN A 21 5.39 -10.69 -3.00
C ASN A 21 4.01 -11.15 -2.48
N ASP A 22 3.86 -11.19 -1.16
CA ASP A 22 2.63 -11.61 -0.49
C ASP A 22 1.44 -10.73 -0.89
N LEU A 23 1.62 -9.40 -1.02
CA LEU A 23 0.56 -8.48 -1.45
C LEU A 23 -0.03 -8.88 -2.80
N TYR A 24 0.79 -9.22 -3.79
CA TYR A 24 0.31 -9.68 -5.10
C TYR A 24 -0.57 -10.92 -4.98
N ASN A 25 -0.11 -11.91 -4.23
CA ASN A 25 -0.84 -13.16 -4.01
C ASN A 25 -2.17 -12.92 -3.28
N PHE A 26 -2.15 -12.07 -2.25
CA PHE A 26 -3.36 -11.65 -1.52
C PHE A 26 -4.32 -10.89 -2.42
N TYR A 27 -3.84 -9.91 -3.19
CA TYR A 27 -4.65 -9.10 -4.10
C TYR A 27 -5.41 -10.00 -5.09
N ASN A 28 -4.72 -10.96 -5.71
CA ASN A 28 -5.34 -11.91 -6.61
C ASN A 28 -6.38 -12.77 -5.88
N LYS A 29 -6.02 -13.32 -4.72
CA LYS A 29 -6.92 -14.15 -3.92
C LYS A 29 -8.18 -13.40 -3.50
N PHE A 30 -8.06 -12.14 -3.08
CA PHE A 30 -9.18 -11.30 -2.70
C PHE A 30 -10.10 -10.99 -3.88
N ASN A 31 -9.54 -10.89 -5.09
CA ASN A 31 -10.28 -10.61 -6.30
C ASN A 31 -10.98 -11.84 -6.91
N ASN A 32 -10.71 -13.06 -6.41
CA ASN A 32 -11.38 -14.27 -6.88
C ASN A 32 -12.90 -14.08 -6.89
N SER A 33 -13.56 -14.58 -7.94
CA SER A 33 -15.02 -14.62 -8.02
C SER A 33 -15.60 -15.38 -6.84
N CYS A 34 -16.84 -15.06 -6.48
CA CYS A 34 -17.64 -15.93 -5.63
C CYS A 34 -17.85 -17.27 -6.34
N GLU A 35 -17.45 -18.37 -5.72
CA GLU A 35 -17.69 -19.71 -6.25
C GLU A 35 -19.14 -20.12 -5.93
N LYS A 36 -19.83 -20.76 -6.88
CA LYS A 36 -21.24 -21.15 -6.72
C LYS A 36 -21.48 -22.26 -5.70
N PHE A 37 -20.41 -22.93 -5.26
CA PHE A 37 -20.46 -24.10 -4.40
C PHE A 37 -19.49 -23.93 -3.25
N ASN A 38 -19.97 -23.32 -2.17
CA ASN A 38 -19.60 -23.51 -0.77
C ASN A 38 -20.30 -22.43 0.05
N ASP A 39 -20.36 -22.63 1.36
CA ASP A 39 -21.08 -21.87 2.41
C ASP A 39 -20.66 -20.38 2.57
N GLU A 40 -20.36 -19.68 1.49
CA GLU A 40 -20.08 -18.26 1.46
C GLU A 40 -21.40 -17.49 1.45
N VAL A 41 -22.05 -17.41 2.63
CA VAL A 41 -23.26 -16.60 2.86
C VAL A 41 -23.17 -15.22 2.18
N PHE A 42 -21.99 -14.60 2.23
CA PHE A 42 -21.70 -13.28 1.67
C PHE A 42 -21.59 -13.20 0.14
N CYS A 43 -21.60 -14.33 -0.55
CA CYS A 43 -21.63 -14.40 -2.00
C CYS A 43 -23.06 -14.52 -2.55
N ASN A 44 -24.09 -14.56 -1.68
CA ASN A 44 -25.48 -14.58 -2.09
C ASN A 44 -25.88 -13.24 -2.75
N VAL A 45 -26.60 -13.34 -3.87
CA VAL A 45 -27.07 -12.18 -4.65
C VAL A 45 -28.15 -11.37 -3.94
N ASP A 46 -28.94 -11.99 -3.08
CA ASP A 46 -30.12 -11.40 -2.42
C ASP A 46 -29.77 -10.45 -1.27
N LEU A 47 -28.56 -10.56 -0.70
CA LEU A 47 -28.12 -9.75 0.44
C LEU A 47 -28.03 -8.26 0.15
N TYR A 48 -27.93 -7.87 -1.12
CA TYR A 48 -27.63 -6.50 -1.54
C TYR A 48 -28.67 -5.97 -2.53
N ASN A 49 -29.94 -6.37 -2.38
CA ASN A 49 -31.03 -5.93 -3.25
C ASN A 49 -31.15 -4.40 -3.31
N GLY A 50 -31.42 -3.85 -4.51
CA GLY A 50 -31.47 -2.40 -4.75
C GLY A 50 -30.11 -1.71 -4.98
N VAL A 51 -29.01 -2.44 -4.90
CA VAL A 51 -27.65 -1.93 -5.15
C VAL A 51 -27.23 -2.17 -6.62
N LYS A 52 -26.47 -1.24 -7.21
CA LYS A 52 -25.89 -1.40 -8.56
C LYS A 52 -24.99 -2.64 -8.63
N GLU A 53 -25.03 -3.39 -9.73
CA GLU A 53 -24.36 -4.69 -9.82
C GLU A 53 -22.83 -4.63 -9.65
N ASN A 54 -22.19 -3.57 -10.15
CA ASN A 54 -20.75 -3.35 -9.94
C ASN A 54 -20.39 -3.16 -8.46
N VAL A 55 -21.23 -2.46 -7.69
CA VAL A 55 -21.06 -2.28 -6.24
C VAL A 55 -21.30 -3.61 -5.51
N LYS A 56 -22.32 -4.37 -5.93
CA LYS A 56 -22.63 -5.71 -5.37
C LYS A 56 -21.46 -6.68 -5.50
N ASP A 57 -20.81 -6.74 -6.66
CA ASP A 57 -19.66 -7.64 -6.87
C ASP A 57 -18.51 -7.35 -5.90
N ILE A 58 -18.16 -6.06 -5.72
CA ILE A 58 -17.12 -5.66 -4.77
C ILE A 58 -17.55 -5.95 -3.33
N LEU A 59 -18.80 -5.67 -2.96
CA LEU A 59 -19.33 -5.95 -1.62
C LEU A 59 -19.28 -7.44 -1.27
N ARG A 60 -19.69 -8.32 -2.18
CA ARG A 60 -19.63 -9.78 -1.99
C ARG A 60 -18.19 -10.24 -1.72
N LYS A 61 -17.24 -9.79 -2.54
CA LYS A 61 -15.81 -10.08 -2.37
C LYS A 61 -15.29 -9.54 -1.04
N LEU A 62 -15.57 -8.29 -0.70
CA LEU A 62 -15.15 -7.66 0.55
C LEU A 62 -15.68 -8.43 1.77
N MET A 63 -16.98 -8.66 1.84
CA MET A 63 -17.64 -9.33 2.97
C MET A 63 -17.14 -10.76 3.16
N ARG A 64 -17.00 -11.53 2.07
CA ARG A 64 -16.37 -12.85 2.08
C ARG A 64 -14.95 -12.78 2.64
N ASN A 65 -14.12 -11.87 2.10
CA ASN A 65 -12.71 -11.80 2.47
C ASN A 65 -12.54 -11.39 3.95
N VAL A 66 -13.35 -10.44 4.45
CA VAL A 66 -13.33 -10.08 5.87
C VAL A 66 -13.80 -11.26 6.72
N ASN A 67 -14.85 -11.97 6.32
CA ASN A 67 -15.32 -13.14 7.07
C ASN A 67 -14.23 -14.21 7.19
N LYS A 68 -13.53 -14.52 6.08
CA LYS A 68 -12.40 -15.47 6.10
C LYS A 68 -11.26 -15.00 6.99
N LEU A 69 -10.98 -13.69 7.04
CA LEU A 69 -9.96 -13.14 7.96
C LEU A 69 -10.38 -13.24 9.43
N SER A 70 -11.68 -13.10 9.72
CA SER A 70 -12.23 -13.19 11.07
C SER A 70 -12.34 -14.63 11.58
N MET A 71 -12.74 -15.56 10.72
CA MET A 71 -12.86 -16.99 11.05
C MET A 71 -11.49 -17.64 11.25
N ASN A 72 -11.39 -18.52 12.26
CA ASN A 72 -10.18 -19.32 12.54
C ASN A 72 -8.87 -18.51 12.51
N LYS A 73 -8.90 -17.23 12.93
CA LYS A 73 -7.77 -16.29 12.88
C LYS A 73 -7.15 -16.15 11.47
N GLY A 74 -7.98 -16.25 10.43
CA GLY A 74 -7.56 -16.09 9.04
C GLY A 74 -6.87 -17.30 8.42
N GLN A 75 -6.98 -18.49 9.00
CA GLN A 75 -6.25 -19.69 8.54
C GLN A 75 -6.40 -19.99 7.04
N ASP A 76 -7.53 -19.61 6.42
CA ASP A 76 -7.77 -19.71 4.97
C ASP A 76 -6.68 -19.07 4.11
N TYR A 77 -5.95 -18.10 4.66
CA TYR A 77 -4.88 -17.38 3.98
C TYR A 77 -3.47 -17.83 4.37
N ASN A 78 -3.33 -18.82 5.26
CA ASN A 78 -2.02 -19.31 5.69
C ASN A 78 -1.20 -19.91 4.54
N SER A 79 -1.83 -20.36 3.46
CA SER A 79 -1.11 -20.85 2.28
C SER A 79 -0.30 -19.76 1.57
N ILE A 80 -0.65 -18.48 1.76
CA ILE A 80 0.04 -17.34 1.16
C ILE A 80 1.24 -16.91 2.01
N ASP A 81 1.04 -16.67 3.31
CA ASP A 81 2.03 -16.05 4.21
C ASP A 81 2.55 -16.98 5.32
N LYS A 82 2.19 -18.27 5.26
CA LYS A 82 2.53 -19.30 6.26
C LYS A 82 2.04 -18.99 7.68
N GLY A 83 1.04 -18.13 7.83
CA GLY A 83 0.47 -17.74 9.13
C GLY A 83 1.29 -16.71 9.92
N ASN A 84 2.34 -16.14 9.32
CA ASN A 84 3.28 -15.26 10.02
C ASN A 84 2.86 -13.79 10.08
N TYR A 85 1.94 -13.34 9.22
CA TYR A 85 1.68 -11.92 8.99
C TYR A 85 0.19 -11.56 9.07
N ASN A 86 -0.53 -12.14 10.03
CA ASN A 86 -1.97 -11.91 10.23
C ASN A 86 -2.35 -10.42 10.29
N ASN A 87 -1.49 -9.57 10.86
CA ASN A 87 -1.70 -8.12 10.94
C ASN A 87 -1.58 -7.40 9.58
N LYS A 88 -0.78 -7.92 8.63
CA LYS A 88 -0.64 -7.34 7.29
C LYS A 88 -1.81 -7.66 6.36
N ARG A 89 -2.48 -8.79 6.58
CA ARG A 89 -3.61 -9.21 5.73
C ARG A 89 -4.71 -8.17 5.64
N CYS A 90 -4.98 -7.47 6.74
CA CYS A 90 -5.96 -6.41 6.77
C CYS A 90 -5.54 -5.20 5.93
N ILE A 91 -4.27 -4.82 6.03
CA ILE A 91 -3.66 -3.75 5.23
C ILE A 91 -3.75 -4.08 3.73
N TYR A 92 -3.45 -5.33 3.35
CA TYR A 92 -3.57 -5.78 1.97
C TYR A 92 -5.02 -5.82 1.47
N LEU A 93 -5.99 -6.18 2.32
CA LEU A 93 -7.40 -6.15 1.94
C LEU A 93 -7.91 -4.71 1.75
N LYS A 94 -7.46 -3.78 2.59
CA LYS A 94 -7.75 -2.35 2.45
C LYS A 94 -7.15 -1.77 1.17
N TYR A 95 -5.88 -2.09 0.91
CA TYR A 95 -5.22 -1.75 -0.35
C TYR A 95 -6.05 -2.22 -1.56
N TRP A 96 -6.41 -3.50 -1.58
CA TRP A 96 -7.22 -4.09 -2.64
C TRP A 96 -8.56 -3.37 -2.82
N LEU A 97 -9.27 -3.07 -1.73
CA LEU A 97 -10.57 -2.40 -1.79
C LEU A 97 -10.45 -1.02 -2.46
N TYR A 98 -9.51 -0.20 -1.99
CA TYR A 98 -9.34 1.16 -2.51
C TYR A 98 -8.84 1.18 -3.95
N ASP A 99 -7.94 0.26 -4.32
CA ASP A 99 -7.50 0.10 -5.70
C ASP A 99 -8.64 -0.31 -6.64
N ILE A 100 -9.47 -1.28 -6.24
CA ILE A 100 -10.60 -1.77 -7.05
C ILE A 100 -11.70 -0.71 -7.19
N ILE A 101 -11.98 0.08 -6.14
CA ILE A 101 -12.92 1.22 -6.23
C ILE A 101 -12.47 2.21 -7.31
N LEU A 102 -11.19 2.55 -7.32
CA LEU A 102 -10.62 3.50 -8.29
C LEU A 102 -10.55 2.90 -9.71
N ALA A 103 -10.15 1.63 -9.84
CA ALA A 103 -10.10 0.91 -11.11
C ALA A 103 -11.48 0.81 -11.78
N ASN A 104 -12.54 0.63 -10.99
CA ASN A 104 -13.92 0.61 -11.47
C ASN A 104 -14.53 2.01 -11.67
N LYS A 105 -13.75 3.07 -11.43
CA LYS A 105 -14.18 4.47 -11.58
C LYS A 105 -15.47 4.80 -10.83
N PHE A 106 -15.58 4.29 -9.60
CA PHE A 106 -16.76 4.55 -8.76
C PHE A 106 -16.89 6.04 -8.47
N ASP A 107 -18.11 6.56 -8.63
CA ASP A 107 -18.47 7.90 -8.18
C ASP A 107 -18.83 7.91 -6.68
N GLU A 108 -19.11 9.09 -6.13
CA GLU A 108 -19.50 9.25 -4.72
C GLU A 108 -20.78 8.47 -4.36
N SER A 109 -21.71 8.30 -5.30
CA SER A 109 -22.94 7.53 -5.07
C SER A 109 -22.64 6.04 -4.94
N ASN A 110 -21.78 5.50 -5.80
CA ASN A 110 -21.29 4.13 -5.72
C ASN A 110 -20.55 3.88 -4.40
N ILE A 111 -19.66 4.80 -4.00
CA ILE A 111 -18.89 4.71 -2.75
C ILE A 111 -19.80 4.78 -1.52
N SER A 112 -20.76 5.71 -1.51
CA SER A 112 -21.78 5.79 -0.45
C SER A 112 -22.50 4.46 -0.31
N SER A 113 -23.05 3.96 -1.41
CA SER A 113 -23.80 2.70 -1.42
C SER A 113 -22.96 1.53 -0.91
N LEU A 114 -21.68 1.45 -1.30
CA LEU A 114 -20.75 0.44 -0.79
C LEU A 114 -20.60 0.53 0.74
N PHE A 115 -20.30 1.71 1.30
CA PHE A 115 -20.09 1.84 2.74
C PHE A 115 -21.37 1.71 3.57
N ASP A 116 -22.51 2.12 3.02
CA ASP A 116 -23.82 1.96 3.66
C ASP A 116 -24.15 0.47 3.81
N GLU A 117 -24.02 -0.30 2.73
CA GLU A 117 -24.28 -1.74 2.76
C GLU A 117 -23.27 -2.52 3.58
N TRP A 118 -21.99 -2.14 3.52
CA TRP A 118 -20.99 -2.67 4.45
C TRP A 118 -21.41 -2.45 5.90
N THR A 119 -21.85 -1.24 6.25
CA THR A 119 -22.22 -0.90 7.63
C THR A 119 -23.45 -1.65 8.12
N LYS A 120 -24.45 -1.84 7.26
CA LYS A 120 -25.66 -2.63 7.56
C LYS A 120 -25.33 -4.11 7.77
N ASN A 121 -24.46 -4.67 6.94
CA ASN A 121 -24.27 -6.13 6.89
C ASN A 121 -23.06 -6.64 7.69
N LYS A 122 -22.13 -5.78 8.14
CA LYS A 122 -20.92 -6.20 8.88
C LYS A 122 -21.20 -7.02 10.15
N GLY A 123 -22.38 -6.87 10.75
CA GLY A 123 -22.80 -7.63 11.93
C GLY A 123 -23.01 -9.13 11.66
N MET A 124 -23.18 -9.51 10.40
CA MET A 124 -23.35 -10.91 9.99
C MET A 124 -22.03 -11.70 9.98
N ILE A 125 -20.88 -11.02 10.00
CA ILE A 125 -19.56 -11.66 9.98
C ILE A 125 -19.37 -12.47 11.26
N ALA A 126 -18.93 -13.73 11.13
CA ALA A 126 -18.76 -14.65 12.25
C ALA A 126 -17.81 -14.06 13.31
N SER A 127 -18.39 -13.64 14.43
CA SER A 127 -17.75 -12.78 15.44
C SER A 127 -16.98 -13.60 16.47
N ASN A 128 -15.71 -13.91 16.16
CA ASN A 128 -14.74 -14.32 17.18
C ASN A 128 -13.52 -13.38 17.26
N ASN A 129 -13.33 -12.48 16.29
CA ASN A 129 -12.19 -11.56 16.26
C ASN A 129 -12.51 -10.35 15.37
N LYS A 130 -12.30 -9.11 15.86
CA LYS A 130 -12.40 -7.90 15.02
C LYS A 130 -11.18 -7.80 14.10
N ALA A 131 -11.13 -8.61 13.04
CA ALA A 131 -9.94 -8.70 12.19
C ALA A 131 -9.67 -7.43 11.36
N CYS A 132 -10.73 -6.75 10.89
CA CYS A 132 -10.63 -5.55 10.04
C CYS A 132 -11.81 -4.60 10.22
N GLU A 133 -11.56 -3.32 10.49
CA GLU A 133 -12.58 -2.27 10.49
C GLU A 133 -12.40 -1.40 9.23
N PHE A 134 -13.51 -1.08 8.58
CA PHE A 134 -13.55 -0.17 7.43
C PHE A 134 -14.37 1.06 7.81
N TYR A 135 -13.78 2.22 7.58
CA TYR A 135 -14.41 3.51 7.80
C TYR A 135 -14.92 4.07 6.47
N ARG A 136 -16.02 4.81 6.53
CA ARG A 136 -16.55 5.53 5.38
C ARG A 136 -15.56 6.61 4.94
N LEU A 137 -15.26 6.64 3.65
CA LEU A 137 -14.37 7.60 2.98
C LEU A 137 -15.06 8.19 1.75
N SER A 138 -14.75 9.44 1.40
CA SER A 138 -15.09 10.03 0.10
C SER A 138 -14.14 9.55 -1.01
N LEU A 139 -14.46 9.82 -2.27
CA LEU A 139 -13.56 9.51 -3.39
C LEU A 139 -12.20 10.21 -3.25
N SER A 140 -12.20 11.47 -2.82
CA SER A 140 -10.94 12.22 -2.62
C SER A 140 -10.10 11.65 -1.49
N GLU A 141 -10.74 11.23 -0.39
CA GLU A 141 -10.07 10.56 0.72
C GLU A 141 -9.51 9.19 0.30
N ILE A 142 -10.24 8.41 -0.50
CA ILE A 142 -9.75 7.14 -1.05
C ILE A 142 -8.51 7.35 -1.92
N LYS A 143 -8.48 8.41 -2.76
CA LYS A 143 -7.30 8.75 -3.57
C LYS A 143 -6.08 9.09 -2.70
N ASP A 144 -6.28 9.87 -1.64
CA ASP A 144 -5.22 10.23 -0.71
C ASP A 144 -4.70 8.99 0.05
N ILE A 145 -5.61 8.18 0.61
CA ILE A 145 -5.28 6.91 1.28
C ILE A 145 -4.53 5.97 0.35
N LYS A 146 -4.94 5.85 -0.92
CA LYS A 146 -4.27 4.97 -1.89
C LYS A 146 -2.83 5.38 -2.16
N LYS A 147 -2.50 6.68 -2.21
CA LYS A 147 -1.11 7.15 -2.35
C LYS A 147 -0.22 6.68 -1.19
N LEU A 148 -0.73 6.77 0.05
CA LEU A 148 -0.03 6.28 1.23
C LEU A 148 0.14 4.75 1.22
N TYR A 149 -0.85 4.05 0.69
CA TYR A 149 -0.81 2.61 0.53
C TYR A 149 0.19 2.17 -0.54
N ASP A 150 0.28 2.90 -1.66
CA ASP A 150 1.27 2.66 -2.72
C ASP A 150 2.69 2.82 -2.22
N TYR A 151 2.94 3.74 -1.28
CA TYR A 151 4.23 3.80 -0.57
C TYR A 151 4.58 2.45 0.07
N PHE A 152 3.67 1.77 0.76
CA PHE A 152 3.96 0.45 1.32
C PHE A 152 4.21 -0.63 0.27
N VAL A 153 3.58 -0.55 -0.91
CA VAL A 153 3.82 -1.49 -2.02
C VAL A 153 5.28 -1.44 -2.47
N PHE A 154 5.84 -0.25 -2.63
CA PHE A 154 7.24 -0.10 -2.99
C PHE A 154 8.17 -0.58 -1.88
N PHE A 155 7.80 -0.35 -0.61
CA PHE A 155 8.61 -0.76 0.54
C PHE A 155 8.67 -2.28 0.71
N ASP A 156 7.52 -2.95 0.60
CA ASP A 156 7.43 -4.40 0.67
C ASP A 156 8.06 -5.05 -0.57
N GLY A 157 7.91 -4.47 -1.77
CA GLY A 157 8.49 -4.99 -3.01
C GLY A 157 10.02 -4.92 -3.09
N TYR A 158 10.62 -3.82 -2.61
CA TYR A 158 12.07 -3.57 -2.73
C TYR A 158 12.88 -3.90 -1.47
N ASN A 159 12.26 -4.51 -0.46
CA ASN A 159 12.92 -4.95 0.77
C ASN A 159 13.72 -3.82 1.47
N PHE A 160 13.08 -2.67 1.70
CA PHE A 160 13.57 -1.49 2.45
C PHE A 160 14.06 -0.29 1.61
N VAL A 161 13.97 0.89 2.23
CA VAL A 161 14.26 2.21 1.63
C VAL A 161 15.72 2.43 1.34
N GLU A 162 16.65 1.82 2.09
CA GLU A 162 18.07 1.93 1.74
C GLU A 162 18.34 1.37 0.34
N ASN A 163 17.57 0.39 -0.15
CA ASN A 163 17.69 -0.07 -1.55
C ASN A 163 17.01 0.90 -2.52
N ILE A 164 15.89 1.53 -2.13
CA ILE A 164 15.26 2.61 -2.92
C ILE A 164 16.19 3.83 -3.04
N ILE A 165 16.95 4.10 -1.97
CA ILE A 165 17.92 5.18 -1.87
C ILE A 165 19.22 4.81 -2.59
N ASN A 166 19.73 3.59 -2.46
CA ASN A 166 21.06 3.22 -2.97
C ASN A 166 21.04 2.57 -4.36
N GLU A 167 19.89 2.05 -4.82
CA GLU A 167 19.73 1.51 -6.16
C GLU A 167 18.97 2.49 -7.08
N LYS A 168 19.09 2.25 -8.38
CA LYS A 168 18.56 3.01 -9.53
C LYS A 168 17.02 3.15 -9.58
N ILE A 169 16.33 3.26 -8.45
CA ILE A 169 14.87 3.43 -8.34
C ILE A 169 14.49 4.91 -8.43
N TYR A 170 15.46 5.83 -8.53
CA TYR A 170 15.24 7.18 -9.05
C TYR A 170 15.07 7.18 -10.58
N ASN A 171 14.09 6.44 -11.07
CA ASN A 171 13.44 6.86 -12.31
C ASN A 171 12.32 7.85 -11.93
N ASN A 172 12.05 8.82 -12.81
CA ASN A 172 11.06 9.89 -12.59
C ASN A 172 9.68 9.35 -12.15
N ARG A 173 9.34 8.11 -12.50
CA ARG A 173 8.03 7.52 -12.25
C ARG A 173 7.81 7.13 -10.78
N TYR A 174 8.79 6.53 -10.10
CA TYR A 174 8.63 6.19 -8.68
C TYR A 174 8.69 7.42 -7.78
N LEU A 175 9.47 8.41 -8.21
CA LEU A 175 9.58 9.71 -7.56
C LEU A 175 8.21 10.38 -7.37
N ASP A 176 7.37 10.38 -8.39
CA ASP A 176 6.03 10.98 -8.33
C ASP A 176 5.13 10.29 -7.30
N TYR A 177 5.17 8.95 -7.18
CA TYR A 177 4.38 8.25 -6.16
C TYR A 177 4.89 8.53 -4.75
N LEU A 178 6.21 8.55 -4.57
CA LEU A 178 6.82 8.82 -3.27
C LEU A 178 6.54 10.26 -2.82
N LYS A 179 6.65 11.24 -3.73
CA LYS A 179 6.24 12.64 -3.50
C LYS A 179 4.77 12.71 -3.09
N GLY A 180 3.88 12.07 -3.86
CA GLY A 180 2.46 12.05 -3.56
C GLY A 180 2.13 11.44 -2.19
N ALA A 181 2.83 10.38 -1.78
CA ALA A 181 2.66 9.79 -0.45
C ALA A 181 3.16 10.72 0.67
N ILE A 182 4.33 11.35 0.48
CA ILE A 182 4.90 12.32 1.44
C ILE A 182 3.95 13.52 1.62
N ASP A 183 3.44 14.08 0.52
CA ASP A 183 2.52 15.22 0.55
C ASP A 183 1.24 14.90 1.32
N VAL A 184 0.64 13.73 1.06
CA VAL A 184 -0.53 13.27 1.80
C VAL A 184 -0.19 13.06 3.28
N TYR A 185 0.96 12.44 3.59
CA TYR A 185 1.35 12.20 4.98
C TYR A 185 1.43 13.52 5.77
N LYS A 186 2.13 14.51 5.23
CA LYS A 186 2.26 15.86 5.85
C LYS A 186 0.91 16.55 6.02
N LYS A 187 0.07 16.52 4.97
CA LYS A 187 -1.29 17.05 5.04
C LYS A 187 -2.06 16.41 6.20
N THR A 188 -1.92 15.10 6.39
CA THR A 188 -2.63 14.35 7.43
C THR A 188 -2.06 14.54 8.84
N GLU A 189 -0.79 14.90 9.00
CA GLU A 189 -0.26 15.31 10.30
C GLU A 189 -0.95 16.57 10.82
N ILE A 190 -1.28 17.50 9.92
CA ILE A 190 -1.99 18.73 10.24
C ILE A 190 -3.49 18.46 10.41
N SER A 191 -4.12 17.74 9.46
CA SER A 191 -5.57 17.61 9.40
C SER A 191 -6.17 16.50 10.28
N CYS A 192 -5.35 15.58 10.78
CA CYS A 192 -5.77 14.47 11.64
C CYS A 192 -4.92 14.42 12.93
N PRO A 193 -5.06 15.43 13.82
CA PRO A 193 -4.36 15.42 15.09
C PRO A 193 -4.79 14.21 15.93
N LYS A 194 -3.88 13.67 16.75
CA LYS A 194 -4.11 12.43 17.53
C LYS A 194 -5.34 12.51 18.45
N SER A 195 -5.75 13.71 18.86
CA SER A 195 -6.91 13.98 19.69
C SER A 195 -8.25 13.90 18.96
N GLU A 196 -8.26 13.88 17.62
CA GLU A 196 -9.48 14.00 16.82
C GLU A 196 -9.66 12.77 15.90
N ASN A 197 -10.13 11.67 16.50
CA ASN A 197 -10.44 10.41 15.83
C ASN A 197 -11.92 10.32 15.39
N THR A 198 -12.56 11.45 15.10
CA THR A 198 -14.01 11.49 14.81
C THR A 198 -14.34 11.21 13.35
N LYS A 199 -13.40 11.42 12.43
CA LYS A 199 -13.59 11.22 10.97
C LYS A 199 -13.03 9.89 10.50
N GLY A 200 -13.73 9.25 9.55
CA GLY A 200 -13.34 7.96 8.97
C GLY A 200 -11.93 7.98 8.35
N TYR A 201 -11.59 9.05 7.65
CA TYR A 201 -10.26 9.27 7.08
C TYR A 201 -9.15 9.26 8.14
N CYS A 202 -9.30 10.00 9.24
CA CYS A 202 -8.32 10.03 10.31
C CYS A 202 -8.19 8.69 11.04
N ASN A 203 -9.30 7.97 11.20
CA ASN A 203 -9.29 6.63 11.79
C ASN A 203 -8.53 5.62 10.90
N GLU A 204 -8.73 5.67 9.59
CA GLU A 204 -7.98 4.84 8.64
C GLU A 204 -6.47 5.11 8.76
N LEU A 205 -6.09 6.39 8.75
CA LEU A 205 -4.70 6.83 8.85
C LEU A 205 -4.04 6.41 10.16
N ASN A 206 -4.63 6.79 11.28
CA ASN A 206 -4.02 6.63 12.60
C ASN A 206 -3.95 5.15 13.02
N LYS A 207 -4.94 4.34 12.63
CA LYS A 207 -5.02 2.93 13.04
C LYS A 207 -4.24 1.99 12.12
N TYR A 208 -4.26 2.25 10.81
CA TYR A 208 -3.77 1.29 9.81
C TYR A 208 -2.54 1.74 9.06
N ILE A 209 -2.27 3.05 8.94
CA ILE A 209 -1.18 3.56 8.11
C ILE A 209 -0.01 4.05 8.97
N LYS A 210 -0.24 5.04 9.85
CA LYS A 210 0.83 5.69 10.64
C LYS A 210 1.66 4.69 11.46
N VAL A 211 1.03 3.63 11.96
CA VAL A 211 1.72 2.59 12.76
C VAL A 211 2.79 1.82 11.98
N TYR A 212 2.76 1.86 10.64
CA TYR A 212 3.74 1.21 9.77
C TYR A 212 4.70 2.19 9.08
N ILE A 213 4.47 3.49 9.18
CA ILE A 213 5.37 4.51 8.62
C ILE A 213 6.46 4.84 9.65
N ASP A 214 7.71 4.81 9.22
CA ASP A 214 8.82 5.39 9.97
C ASP A 214 9.05 6.82 9.46
N GLU A 215 8.71 7.80 10.29
CA GLU A 215 8.82 9.23 9.98
C GLU A 215 10.25 9.62 9.60
N ASN A 216 11.27 9.07 10.28
CA ASN A 216 12.66 9.41 9.98
C ASN A 216 13.04 8.97 8.56
N VAL A 217 12.57 7.78 8.16
CA VAL A 217 12.81 7.23 6.84
C VAL A 217 12.07 8.04 5.78
N LEU A 218 10.80 8.37 6.03
CA LEU A 218 9.97 9.19 5.14
C LEU A 218 10.60 10.58 4.90
N TYR A 219 11.02 11.27 5.97
CA TYR A 219 11.65 12.59 5.86
C TYR A 219 13.07 12.54 5.25
N SER A 220 13.82 11.46 5.48
CA SER A 220 15.11 11.26 4.80
C SER A 220 14.93 11.07 3.31
N LEU A 221 13.89 10.33 2.91
CA LEU A 221 13.51 10.17 1.52
C LEU A 221 13.11 11.52 0.90
N GLU A 222 12.27 12.31 1.58
CA GLU A 222 11.90 13.65 1.12
C GLU A 222 13.13 14.55 0.89
N LYS A 223 14.06 14.60 1.85
CA LYS A 223 15.27 15.41 1.73
C LYS A 223 16.10 14.98 0.52
N LYS A 224 16.20 13.67 0.27
CA LYS A 224 16.91 13.15 -0.89
C LYS A 224 16.22 13.56 -2.19
N ILE A 225 14.90 13.43 -2.25
CA ILE A 225 14.09 13.82 -3.41
C ILE A 225 14.32 15.29 -3.76
N LEU A 226 14.31 16.18 -2.75
CA LEU A 226 14.55 17.61 -2.94
C LEU A 226 15.96 17.89 -3.50
N ASN A 227 16.98 17.19 -2.99
CA ASN A 227 18.35 17.35 -3.48
C ASN A 227 18.49 16.93 -4.95
N GLU A 228 17.81 15.85 -5.37
CA GLU A 228 17.84 15.38 -6.76
C GLU A 228 17.07 16.31 -7.71
N ASP A 229 15.95 16.88 -7.26
CA ASP A 229 15.25 17.93 -8.01
C ASP A 229 16.17 19.14 -8.23
N ILE A 230 16.94 19.54 -7.21
CA ILE A 230 17.92 20.63 -7.31
C ILE A 230 19.03 20.29 -8.31
N VAL A 231 19.63 19.10 -8.26
CA VAL A 231 20.64 18.67 -9.23
C VAL A 231 20.09 18.68 -10.65
N THR A 232 18.90 18.11 -10.86
CA THR A 232 18.23 18.08 -12.17
C THR A 232 17.94 19.49 -12.69
N LEU A 233 17.52 20.40 -11.81
CA LEU A 233 17.28 21.80 -12.16
C LEU A 233 18.60 22.49 -12.55
N ILE A 234 19.66 22.27 -11.75
CA ILE A 234 21.01 22.78 -12.01
C ILE A 234 21.50 22.27 -13.37
N GLU A 235 21.44 20.97 -13.65
CA GLU A 235 21.84 20.39 -14.94
C GLU A 235 21.06 20.99 -16.11
N LYS A 236 19.73 21.15 -16.00
CA LYS A 236 18.92 21.81 -17.04
C LYS A 236 19.26 23.28 -17.24
N THR A 237 19.61 24.00 -16.18
CA THR A 237 20.04 25.40 -16.26
C THR A 237 21.50 25.56 -16.69
N LEU A 238 22.32 24.55 -16.42
CA LEU A 238 23.73 24.48 -16.75
C LEU A 238 23.98 23.81 -18.09
N GLU A 239 23.00 23.23 -18.80
CA GLU A 239 23.13 22.90 -20.22
C GLU A 239 23.44 24.21 -20.98
N PRO A 240 24.72 24.48 -21.32
CA PRO A 240 25.07 25.72 -21.98
C PRO A 240 25.11 25.45 -23.47
N LYS A 241 24.84 26.52 -24.23
CA LYS A 241 25.17 26.78 -25.64
C LYS A 241 26.62 26.39 -26.00
N SER A 242 26.95 25.10 -25.98
CA SER A 242 28.29 24.53 -26.14
C SER A 242 28.34 23.44 -27.21
N ALA A 243 27.39 23.48 -28.15
CA ALA A 243 27.43 22.69 -29.39
C ALA A 243 28.57 23.11 -30.36
N LEU A 244 29.52 23.96 -29.94
CA LEU A 244 30.76 24.17 -30.66
C LEU A 244 31.94 23.94 -29.72
N LEU A 245 32.79 22.99 -30.15
CA LEU A 245 34.11 22.62 -29.63
C LEU A 245 34.15 21.44 -28.65
N LYS A 246 34.20 20.23 -29.22
CA LYS A 246 35.05 19.14 -28.69
C LYS A 246 35.84 18.49 -29.83
N PRO A 247 37.17 18.35 -29.72
CA PRO A 247 37.91 17.24 -30.32
C PRO A 247 37.98 16.05 -29.35
N PRO A 248 38.28 14.83 -29.84
CA PRO A 248 38.15 13.58 -29.08
C PRO A 248 39.46 13.18 -28.40
N VAL A 249 39.39 12.60 -27.20
CA VAL A 249 40.49 11.80 -26.62
C VAL A 249 39.92 10.59 -25.88
N GLN A 250 40.70 9.50 -25.93
CA GLN A 250 40.37 8.08 -25.76
C GLN A 250 41.14 7.48 -24.56
N GLY A 251 40.59 6.40 -23.95
CA GLY A 251 41.23 5.52 -22.94
C GLY A 251 40.77 5.80 -21.49
N VAL A 252 40.62 4.86 -20.54
CA VAL A 252 41.10 3.47 -20.34
C VAL A 252 40.13 2.75 -19.37
N LEU A 253 40.01 1.42 -19.46
CA LEU A 253 39.30 0.52 -18.52
C LEU A 253 40.15 0.20 -17.28
N GLU A 254 39.55 0.22 -16.08
CA GLU A 254 40.04 -0.54 -14.91
C GLU A 254 38.90 -1.26 -14.18
N GLU A 255 39.11 -2.55 -13.91
CA GLU A 255 38.26 -3.46 -13.13
C GLU A 255 38.39 -3.25 -11.61
N ARG A 256 37.31 -3.51 -10.86
CA ARG A 256 37.41 -3.94 -9.45
C ARG A 256 36.44 -5.08 -9.12
N VAL A 257 37.03 -6.08 -8.45
CA VAL A 257 36.47 -7.32 -7.91
C VAL A 257 35.46 -7.06 -6.78
N SER A 258 34.35 -7.80 -6.77
CA SER A 258 33.31 -7.74 -5.74
C SER A 258 33.38 -8.94 -4.78
N GLU A 259 33.50 -8.69 -3.47
CA GLU A 259 33.12 -9.65 -2.42
C GLU A 259 31.71 -9.31 -1.91
N LYS A 260 30.80 -10.31 -1.87
CA LYS A 260 29.42 -10.17 -1.38
C LYS A 260 29.32 -10.50 0.11
N PRO A 261 28.68 -9.68 0.96
CA PRO A 261 28.31 -10.09 2.32
C PRO A 261 27.00 -10.89 2.33
N ASN A 262 26.91 -11.83 3.27
CA ASN A 262 25.82 -12.81 3.41
C ASN A 262 24.55 -12.19 4.05
N ILE A 263 23.51 -11.99 3.22
CA ILE A 263 22.29 -11.20 3.48
C ILE A 263 21.31 -11.86 4.48
N ASN A 264 21.40 -13.17 4.71
CA ASN A 264 20.39 -13.91 5.48
C ASN A 264 20.42 -13.67 6.99
N LYS A 265 21.55 -13.17 7.54
CA LYS A 265 21.70 -12.97 9.00
C LYS A 265 21.15 -11.62 9.48
N VAL A 266 21.02 -10.64 8.58
CA VAL A 266 20.57 -9.28 8.91
C VAL A 266 19.04 -9.18 8.94
N LYS A 267 18.33 -9.91 8.06
CA LYS A 267 16.85 -9.94 7.98
C LYS A 267 16.18 -10.29 9.31
N ASN A 268 16.67 -11.31 10.02
CA ASN A 268 16.07 -11.73 11.28
C ASN A 268 16.31 -10.73 12.43
N LYS A 269 17.43 -10.00 12.41
CA LYS A 269 17.84 -9.15 13.53
C LYS A 269 16.98 -7.89 13.70
N TYR A 270 16.52 -7.30 12.60
CA TYR A 270 15.74 -6.05 12.65
C TYR A 270 14.23 -6.27 12.79
N PHE A 271 13.68 -7.33 12.20
CA PHE A 271 12.27 -7.70 12.38
C PHE A 271 11.97 -8.07 13.85
N LEU A 272 12.88 -8.82 14.50
CA LEU A 272 12.79 -9.12 15.93
C LEU A 272 12.90 -7.86 16.82
N LYS A 273 13.71 -6.86 16.41
CA LYS A 273 13.91 -5.62 17.18
C LYS A 273 12.65 -4.75 17.20
N LYS A 274 11.81 -4.80 16.16
CA LYS A 274 10.52 -4.07 16.09
C LYS A 274 9.40 -4.76 16.88
N ILE A 275 9.39 -6.11 16.92
CA ILE A 275 8.46 -6.89 17.76
C ILE A 275 8.76 -6.71 19.26
N MET A 276 10.04 -6.64 19.65
CA MET A 276 10.42 -6.51 21.06
C MET A 276 10.05 -5.16 21.71
N LYS A 277 9.78 -4.09 20.94
CA LYS A 277 9.35 -2.80 21.51
C LYS A 277 7.89 -2.76 21.97
N TYR A 278 7.07 -3.76 21.64
CA TYR A 278 5.64 -3.80 22.00
C TYR A 278 5.27 -4.88 23.03
N ASN A 279 6.24 -5.61 23.58
CA ASN A 279 6.01 -6.59 24.65
C ASN A 279 6.59 -6.13 26.00
N ILE A 280 6.19 -4.95 26.47
CA ILE A 280 6.27 -4.64 27.90
C ILE A 280 4.88 -4.19 28.31
N TYR A 281 4.14 -5.11 28.90
CA TYR A 281 3.28 -4.98 30.08
C TYR A 281 2.39 -6.22 30.11
N ILE A 282 2.63 -7.12 31.07
CA ILE A 282 1.64 -7.85 31.90
C ILE A 282 2.45 -8.67 32.94
N PHE A 283 1.86 -8.78 34.14
CA PHE A 283 2.25 -9.44 35.40
C PHE A 283 3.03 -8.52 36.36
N TYR A 284 2.50 -8.16 37.54
CA TYR A 284 1.55 -8.87 38.42
C TYR A 284 0.21 -8.16 38.62
#